data_AF-A0AAV0NWE1-F1
#
_entry.id   AF-A0AAV0NWE1-F1
#
_cell.length_a   1.000
_cell.length_b   1.000
_cell.length_c   1.000
_cell.angle_alpha   90.00
_cell.angle_beta   90.00
_cell.angle_gamma   90.00
#
_symmetry.space_group_name_H-M   'P 1'
#
loop_
_entity.id
_entity.type
_entity.pdbx_description
1 polymer ?
#
loop_
_entity_poly.entity_id
_entity_poly.type
_entity_poly.pdbx_seq_one_letter_code
_entity_poly.pdbx_strand_id
1 'polypeptide(L)'
;MAEEAKVAAIVPESVLKKRKRNDEWALAKTQATAAQKKKSAENRKIIFKRAEQYAKEYKDQERELIRLKREAKLKGGFYVSPEAKLLFIVRIRGINAMDPKTRKILQLFRLRQIFNGVFLKVNKATVNMLRRVEPYVTYGYPNLKSVKELIFYCNVYQIP
;
A
#
# COMPACT_ATOMS: atom_id res chain seq x y z
N MET A 1 9.60 43.29 61.64
CA MET A 1 9.62 43.00 60.19
C MET A 1 8.50 42.02 59.93
N ALA A 2 7.47 42.44 59.21
CA ALA A 2 6.25 41.67 59.02
C ALA A 2 6.50 40.53 58.02
N GLU A 3 6.17 39.32 58.45
CA GLU A 3 6.17 38.13 57.61
C GLU A 3 4.90 38.15 56.76
N GLU A 4 5.04 38.40 55.46
CA GLU A 4 3.92 38.45 54.51
C GLU A 4 3.30 37.05 54.34
N ALA A 5 2.17 36.82 55.00
CA ALA A 5 1.35 35.63 54.80
C ALA A 5 0.76 35.62 53.37
N LYS A 6 1.37 34.83 52.49
CA LYS A 6 0.83 34.51 51.16
C LYS A 6 -0.55 33.89 51.30
N VAL A 7 -1.59 34.63 50.91
CA VAL A 7 -2.95 34.13 50.73
C VAL A 7 -2.90 32.94 49.76
N ALA A 8 -3.09 31.74 50.27
CA ALA A 8 -3.20 30.54 49.46
C ALA A 8 -4.40 30.71 48.53
N ALA A 9 -4.15 30.98 47.25
CA ALA A 9 -5.17 31.24 46.25
C ALA A 9 -6.19 30.09 46.24
N ILE A 10 -7.45 30.40 46.58
CA ILE A 10 -8.57 29.44 46.58
C ILE A 10 -8.77 28.97 45.14
N VAL A 11 -8.35 27.74 44.86
CA VAL A 11 -8.45 27.17 43.51
C VAL A 11 -9.93 26.96 43.17
N PRO A 12 -10.42 27.47 42.03
CA PRO A 12 -11.82 27.31 41.64
C PRO A 12 -12.19 25.83 41.46
N GLU A 13 -13.40 25.46 41.88
CA GLU A 13 -13.94 24.09 41.79
C GLU A 13 -13.89 23.52 40.35
N SER A 14 -14.08 24.39 39.36
CA SER A 14 -14.00 24.06 37.93
C SER A 14 -12.59 23.57 37.51
N VAL A 15 -11.53 24.14 38.11
CA VAL A 15 -10.14 23.74 37.85
C VAL A 15 -9.86 22.37 38.46
N LEU A 16 -10.40 22.08 39.65
CA LEU A 16 -10.29 20.76 40.28
C LEU A 16 -11.01 19.66 39.47
N LYS A 17 -12.22 19.94 38.97
CA LYS A 17 -12.95 19.02 38.06
C LYS A 17 -12.19 18.79 36.75
N LYS A 18 -11.56 19.81 36.18
CA LYS A 18 -10.72 19.69 34.97
C LYS A 18 -9.47 18.83 35.22
N ARG A 19 -8.82 18.97 36.38
CA ARG A 19 -7.65 18.14 36.78
C ARG A 19 -8.04 16.67 36.86
N LYS A 20 -9.10 16.33 37.60
CA LYS A 20 -9.60 14.94 37.72
C LYS A 20 -9.89 14.30 36.36
N ARG A 21 -10.60 15.00 35.48
CA ARG A 21 -10.88 14.50 34.11
C ARG A 21 -9.60 14.29 33.29
N ASN A 22 -8.63 15.20 33.39
CA ASN A 22 -7.36 15.06 32.69
C ASN A 22 -6.55 13.86 33.22
N ASP A 23 -6.57 13.63 34.53
CA ASP A 23 -5.89 12.50 35.17
C ASP A 23 -6.54 11.17 34.73
N GLU A 24 -7.87 11.10 34.70
CA GLU A 24 -8.62 9.95 34.17
C GLU A 24 -8.31 9.69 32.69
N TRP A 25 -8.26 10.74 31.87
CA TRP A 25 -7.89 10.63 30.45
C TRP A 25 -6.43 10.20 30.26
N ALA A 26 -5.51 10.69 31.09
CA ALA A 26 -4.12 10.28 31.06
C ALA A 26 -3.96 8.80 31.41
N LEU A 27 -4.68 8.32 32.43
CA LEU A 27 -4.73 6.90 32.80
C LEU A 27 -5.33 6.05 31.67
N ALA A 28 -6.44 6.46 31.08
CA ALA A 28 -7.03 5.76 29.93
C ALA A 28 -6.08 5.71 28.72
N LYS A 29 -5.40 6.82 28.41
CA LYS A 29 -4.43 6.91 27.29
C LYS A 29 -3.20 6.04 27.53
N THR A 30 -2.67 5.99 28.75
CA THR A 30 -1.54 5.14 29.10
C THR A 30 -1.90 3.66 29.00
N GLN A 31 -3.07 3.26 29.51
CA GLN A 31 -3.59 1.89 29.35
C GLN A 31 -3.82 1.52 27.88
N ALA A 32 -4.44 2.41 27.09
CA ALA A 32 -4.65 2.20 25.66
C ALA A 32 -3.34 2.07 24.89
N THR A 33 -2.35 2.91 25.20
CA THR A 33 -1.01 2.87 24.59
C THR A 33 -0.29 1.57 24.98
N ALA A 34 -0.39 1.13 26.23
CA ALA A 34 0.20 -0.13 26.68
C ALA A 34 -0.44 -1.34 25.96
N ALA A 35 -1.76 -1.35 25.80
CA ALA A 35 -2.46 -2.37 25.03
C ALA A 35 -2.07 -2.34 23.54
N GLN A 36 -1.95 -1.15 22.94
CA GLN A 36 -1.52 -0.97 21.56
C GLN A 36 -0.07 -1.43 21.35
N LYS A 37 0.83 -1.18 22.32
CA LYS A 37 2.22 -1.65 22.28
C LYS A 37 2.29 -3.18 22.30
N LYS A 38 1.52 -3.84 23.17
CA LYS A 38 1.41 -5.32 23.21
C LYS A 38 0.92 -5.87 21.86
N LYS A 39 -0.19 -5.33 21.34
CA LYS A 39 -0.72 -5.69 20.01
C LYS A 39 0.30 -5.46 18.89
N SER A 40 1.02 -4.34 18.92
CA SER A 40 2.05 -4.02 17.93
C SER A 40 3.23 -5.00 17.97
N ALA A 41 3.63 -5.45 19.16
CA ALA A 41 4.69 -6.44 19.33
C ALA A 41 4.27 -7.83 18.79
N GLU A 42 3.04 -8.25 19.08
CA GLU A 42 2.46 -9.48 18.53
C GLU A 42 2.34 -9.41 17.00
N ASN A 43 1.82 -8.30 16.47
CA ASN A 43 1.72 -8.05 15.04
C ASN A 43 3.09 -8.11 14.34
N ARG A 44 4.15 -7.60 14.97
CA ARG A 44 5.51 -7.67 14.41
C ARG A 44 5.99 -9.11 14.27
N LYS A 45 5.74 -9.96 15.26
CA LYS A 45 6.07 -11.40 15.21
C LYS A 45 5.31 -12.10 14.08
N ILE A 46 4.04 -11.76 13.90
CA ILE A 46 3.20 -12.30 12.83
C ILE A 46 3.69 -11.86 11.45
N ILE A 47 4.01 -10.56 11.28
CA ILE A 47 4.53 -10.02 10.02
C ILE A 47 5.85 -10.69 9.63
N PHE A 48 6.75 -10.91 10.59
CA PHE A 48 8.01 -11.60 10.36
C PHE A 48 7.80 -13.03 9.84
N LYS A 49 6.96 -13.82 10.51
CA LYS A 49 6.62 -15.19 10.07
C LYS A 49 5.96 -15.22 8.69
N ARG A 50 5.07 -14.25 8.40
CA ARG A 50 4.43 -14.14 7.07
C ARG A 50 5.44 -13.81 5.96
N ALA A 51 6.40 -12.93 6.24
CA ALA A 51 7.43 -12.57 5.25
C ALA A 51 8.29 -13.80 4.86
N GLU A 52 8.64 -14.63 5.83
CA GLU A 52 9.34 -15.91 5.59
C GLU A 52 8.50 -16.86 4.74
N GLN A 53 7.21 -17.02 5.09
CA GLN A 53 6.27 -17.86 4.34
C GLN A 53 6.15 -17.42 2.87
N TYR A 54 5.96 -16.13 2.61
CA TYR A 54 5.88 -15.61 1.24
C TYR A 54 7.18 -15.82 0.47
N ALA A 55 8.33 -15.62 1.10
CA ALA A 55 9.63 -15.86 0.45
C ALA A 55 9.81 -17.32 0.05
N LYS A 56 9.33 -18.26 0.88
CA LYS A 56 9.33 -19.69 0.56
C LYS A 56 8.38 -20.00 -0.60
N GLU A 57 7.15 -19.48 -0.54
CA GLU A 57 6.13 -19.67 -1.56
C GLU A 57 6.60 -19.24 -2.96
N TYR A 58 7.20 -18.05 -3.09
CA TYR A 58 7.70 -17.58 -4.39
C TYR A 58 8.83 -18.46 -4.94
N LYS A 59 9.73 -18.95 -4.08
CA LYS A 59 10.81 -19.86 -4.49
C LYS A 59 10.27 -21.22 -4.94
N ASP A 60 9.27 -21.74 -4.24
CA ASP A 60 8.68 -23.04 -4.56
C ASP A 60 7.88 -22.95 -5.89
N GLN A 61 7.14 -21.86 -6.12
CA GLN A 61 6.46 -21.58 -7.39
C GLN A 61 7.44 -21.50 -8.57
N GLU A 62 8.59 -20.83 -8.43
CA GLU A 62 9.60 -20.74 -9.48
C GLU A 62 10.19 -22.12 -9.82
N ARG A 63 10.53 -22.92 -8.81
CA ARG A 63 11.03 -24.29 -9.01
C ARG A 63 9.98 -25.18 -9.69
N GLU A 64 8.73 -25.06 -9.29
CA GLU A 64 7.63 -25.82 -9.88
C GLU A 64 7.42 -25.48 -11.35
N LEU A 65 7.44 -24.19 -11.72
CA LEU A 65 7.37 -23.76 -13.12
C LEU A 65 8.50 -24.36 -13.96
N ILE A 66 9.73 -24.40 -13.42
CA ILE A 66 10.88 -25.02 -14.10
C ILE A 66 10.68 -26.54 -14.23
N ARG A 67 10.20 -27.21 -13.19
CA ARG A 67 9.90 -28.65 -13.20
C ARG A 67 8.88 -28.99 -14.29
N LEU A 68 7.77 -28.27 -14.35
CA LEU A 68 6.71 -28.48 -15.34
C LEU A 68 7.20 -28.27 -16.77
N LYS A 69 8.03 -27.24 -17.01
CA LYS A 69 8.66 -27.01 -18.32
C LYS A 69 9.58 -28.17 -18.74
N ARG A 70 10.35 -28.72 -17.80
CA ARG A 70 11.23 -29.88 -18.07
C ARG A 70 10.43 -31.14 -18.35
N GLU A 71 9.39 -31.41 -17.56
CA GLU A 71 8.52 -32.57 -17.74
C GLU A 71 7.79 -32.52 -19.08
N ALA A 72 7.25 -31.36 -19.45
CA ALA A 72 6.64 -31.16 -20.77
C ALA A 72 7.63 -31.45 -21.89
N LYS A 73 8.87 -30.93 -21.79
CA LYS A 73 9.93 -31.17 -22.78
C LYS A 73 10.33 -32.65 -22.87
N LEU A 74 10.40 -33.35 -21.73
CA LEU A 74 10.69 -34.80 -21.69
C LEU A 74 9.59 -35.62 -22.37
N LYS A 75 8.33 -35.24 -22.19
CA LYS A 75 7.17 -35.86 -22.83
C LYS A 75 7.01 -35.47 -24.31
N GLY A 76 7.88 -34.60 -24.85
CA GLY A 76 7.79 -34.09 -26.22
C GLY A 76 6.71 -33.03 -26.44
N GLY A 77 6.10 -32.51 -25.36
CA GLY A 77 5.08 -31.44 -25.41
C GLY A 77 5.60 -30.07 -24.99
N PHE A 78 4.72 -29.07 -25.03
CA PHE A 78 5.02 -27.69 -24.63
C PHE A 78 4.22 -27.27 -23.40
N TYR A 79 4.89 -26.62 -22.45
CA TYR A 79 4.22 -26.01 -21.29
C TYR A 79 3.74 -24.60 -21.63
N VAL A 80 2.43 -24.37 -21.56
CA VAL A 80 1.82 -23.04 -21.74
C VAL A 80 1.74 -22.36 -20.37
N SER A 81 2.42 -21.23 -20.23
CA SER A 81 2.39 -20.44 -18.99
C SER A 81 1.02 -19.79 -18.79
N PRO A 82 0.51 -19.70 -17.55
CA PRO A 82 -0.72 -18.95 -17.28
C PRO A 82 -0.54 -17.47 -17.66
N GLU A 83 -1.65 -16.85 -18.10
CA GLU A 83 -1.70 -15.41 -18.38
C GLU A 83 -1.43 -14.61 -17.10
N ALA A 84 -0.67 -13.52 -17.24
CA ALA A 84 -0.39 -12.64 -16.12
C ALA A 84 -1.67 -11.97 -15.61
N LYS A 85 -1.76 -11.74 -14.29
CA LYS A 85 -2.97 -11.18 -13.63
C LYS A 85 -2.85 -9.70 -13.26
N LEU A 86 -1.64 -9.14 -13.30
CA LEU A 86 -1.32 -7.79 -12.85
C LEU A 86 -0.65 -7.00 -13.98
N LEU A 87 -1.19 -5.84 -14.33
CA LEU A 87 -0.55 -4.86 -15.21
C LEU A 87 0.02 -3.70 -14.40
N PHE A 88 1.12 -3.15 -14.88
CA PHE A 88 1.60 -1.83 -14.49
C PHE A 88 1.48 -0.89 -15.68
N ILE A 89 0.84 0.26 -15.49
CA ILE A 89 0.59 1.25 -16.53
C ILE A 89 1.25 2.55 -16.13
N VAL A 90 1.99 3.15 -17.06
CA VAL A 90 2.64 4.46 -16.88
C VAL A 90 2.20 5.40 -17.98
N ARG A 91 1.87 6.64 -17.62
CA ARG A 91 1.54 7.67 -18.60
C ARG A 91 2.80 8.29 -19.21
N ILE A 92 2.89 8.28 -20.53
CA ILE A 92 4.07 8.78 -21.28
C ILE A 92 3.82 10.15 -21.93
N ARG A 93 2.57 10.47 -22.31
CA ARG A 93 2.21 11.72 -23.00
C ARG A 93 1.48 12.70 -22.08
N GLY A 94 1.65 14.00 -22.35
CA GLY A 94 0.97 15.11 -21.67
C GLY A 94 -0.53 15.23 -21.99
N ILE A 95 -1.15 16.36 -21.65
CA ILE A 95 -2.60 16.60 -21.83
C ILE A 95 -2.97 17.24 -23.18
N ASN A 96 -1.98 17.71 -23.94
CA ASN A 96 -2.20 18.48 -25.16
C ASN A 96 -2.76 17.58 -26.28
N ALA A 97 -3.73 18.11 -27.03
CA ALA A 97 -4.37 17.43 -28.17
C ALA A 97 -4.91 16.01 -27.85
N MET A 98 -5.54 15.83 -26.69
CA MET A 98 -6.23 14.58 -26.32
C MET A 98 -7.74 14.69 -26.47
N ASP A 99 -8.33 13.66 -27.09
CA ASP A 99 -9.78 13.49 -27.15
C ASP A 99 -10.40 13.43 -25.73
N PRO A 100 -11.60 14.00 -25.53
CA PRO A 100 -12.26 14.01 -24.22
C PRO A 100 -12.51 12.61 -23.62
N LYS A 101 -12.78 11.59 -24.44
CA LYS A 101 -13.01 10.21 -24.01
C LYS A 101 -11.72 9.57 -23.48
N THR A 102 -10.61 9.69 -24.22
CA THR A 102 -9.28 9.24 -23.76
C THR A 102 -8.88 9.92 -22.47
N ARG A 103 -9.10 11.24 -22.38
CA ARG A 103 -8.85 12.01 -21.15
C ARG A 103 -9.63 11.43 -19.97
N LYS A 104 -10.91 11.06 -20.18
CA LYS A 104 -11.74 10.46 -19.13
C LYS A 104 -11.24 9.07 -18.72
N ILE A 105 -10.78 8.26 -19.67
CA ILE A 105 -10.20 6.94 -19.39
C ILE A 105 -8.92 7.07 -18.52
N LEU A 106 -8.03 8.00 -18.86
CA LEU A 106 -6.82 8.26 -18.05
C LEU A 106 -7.16 8.74 -16.63
N GLN A 107 -8.22 9.54 -16.48
CA GLN A 107 -8.72 9.95 -15.16
C GLN A 107 -9.26 8.76 -14.35
N LEU A 108 -9.98 7.82 -14.98
CA LEU A 108 -10.46 6.60 -14.32
C LEU A 108 -9.31 5.72 -13.82
N PHE A 109 -8.22 5.65 -14.58
CA PHE A 109 -6.99 4.99 -14.13
C PHE A 109 -6.17 5.79 -13.12
N ARG A 110 -6.58 7.01 -12.76
CA ARG A 110 -5.88 7.96 -11.88
C ARG A 110 -4.54 8.47 -12.44
N LEU A 111 -4.34 8.39 -13.76
CA LEU A 111 -3.15 8.86 -14.48
C LEU A 111 -3.24 10.36 -14.83
N ARG A 112 -3.21 11.22 -13.80
CA ARG A 112 -3.41 12.67 -13.96
C ARG A 112 -2.20 13.42 -14.53
N GLN A 113 -0.99 13.02 -14.11
CA GLN A 113 0.27 13.63 -14.53
C GLN A 113 1.11 12.66 -15.37
N ILE A 114 2.10 13.19 -16.09
CA ILE A 114 3.08 12.40 -16.85
C ILE A 114 3.94 11.63 -15.85
N PHE A 115 4.37 10.42 -16.21
CA PHE A 115 5.14 9.49 -15.36
C PHE A 115 4.41 8.99 -14.11
N ASN A 116 3.11 9.25 -13.97
CA ASN A 116 2.32 8.53 -12.98
C ASN A 116 2.19 7.06 -13.38
N GLY A 117 2.36 6.18 -12.39
CA GLY A 117 2.24 4.73 -12.55
C GLY A 117 1.15 4.15 -11.66
N VAL A 118 0.34 3.24 -12.18
CA VAL A 118 -0.73 2.56 -11.41
C VAL A 118 -0.72 1.07 -11.72
N PHE A 119 -0.88 0.25 -10.67
CA PHE A 119 -1.13 -1.18 -10.78
C PHE A 119 -2.61 -1.45 -11.04
N LEU A 120 -2.93 -2.24 -12.08
CA LEU A 120 -4.28 -2.68 -12.40
C LEU A 120 -4.36 -4.20 -12.49
N LYS A 121 -5.52 -4.74 -12.11
CA LYS A 121 -5.87 -6.14 -12.39
C LYS A 121 -6.22 -6.31 -13.87
N VAL A 122 -5.72 -7.39 -14.47
CA VAL A 122 -6.03 -7.76 -15.86
C VAL A 122 -7.50 -8.20 -15.93
N ASN A 123 -8.28 -7.55 -16.78
CA ASN A 123 -9.66 -7.89 -17.10
C ASN A 123 -9.91 -7.55 -18.57
N LYS A 124 -10.81 -8.27 -19.25
CA LYS A 124 -11.17 -8.01 -20.64
C LYS A 124 -11.62 -6.56 -20.86
N ALA A 125 -12.36 -6.00 -19.90
CA ALA A 125 -12.79 -4.60 -19.94
C ALA A 125 -11.60 -3.62 -19.82
N THR A 126 -10.65 -3.86 -18.91
CA THR A 126 -9.50 -2.98 -18.71
C THR A 126 -8.57 -3.00 -19.92
N VAL A 127 -8.37 -4.17 -20.54
CA VAL A 127 -7.62 -4.31 -21.80
C VAL A 127 -8.29 -3.55 -22.94
N ASN A 128 -9.61 -3.62 -23.09
CA ASN A 128 -10.32 -2.87 -24.12
C ASN A 128 -10.23 -1.35 -23.92
N MET A 129 -10.24 -0.88 -22.66
CA MET A 129 -10.00 0.53 -22.36
C MET A 129 -8.55 0.95 -22.65
N LEU A 130 -7.58 0.08 -22.32
CA LEU A 130 -6.16 0.29 -22.61
C LEU A 130 -5.89 0.45 -24.11
N ARG A 131 -6.50 -0.38 -24.96
CA ARG A 131 -6.39 -0.27 -26.43
C ARG A 131 -6.78 1.11 -26.97
N ARG A 132 -7.72 1.81 -26.32
CA ARG A 132 -8.12 3.17 -26.74
C ARG A 132 -7.09 4.23 -26.33
N VAL A 133 -6.36 4.02 -25.24
CA VAL A 133 -5.40 4.98 -24.69
C VAL A 133 -3.93 4.61 -24.96
N GLU A 134 -3.70 3.53 -25.70
CA GLU A 134 -2.40 2.99 -26.08
C GLU A 134 -1.38 4.03 -26.55
N PRO A 135 -1.70 5.06 -27.37
CA PRO A 135 -0.70 6.06 -27.77
C PRO A 135 -0.23 6.99 -26.63
N TYR A 136 -0.93 7.03 -25.49
CA TYR A 136 -0.66 7.93 -24.37
C TYR A 136 -0.04 7.22 -23.15
N VAL A 137 -0.10 5.90 -23.10
CA VAL A 137 0.38 5.08 -21.98
C VAL A 137 1.29 3.98 -22.47
N THR A 138 2.25 3.58 -21.65
CA THR A 138 2.94 2.31 -21.79
C THR A 138 2.47 1.38 -20.69
N TYR A 139 2.30 0.10 -20.99
CA TYR A 139 1.89 -0.89 -20.01
C TYR A 139 2.59 -2.22 -20.24
N GLY A 140 2.72 -2.98 -19.16
CA GLY A 140 3.33 -4.31 -19.20
C GLY A 140 3.11 -5.08 -17.90
N TYR A 141 3.59 -6.31 -17.90
CA TYR A 141 3.52 -7.20 -16.73
C TYR A 141 4.79 -7.02 -15.89
N PRO A 142 4.68 -6.51 -14.65
CA PRO A 142 5.84 -6.28 -13.80
C PRO A 142 6.35 -7.59 -13.19
N ASN A 143 7.66 -7.67 -12.94
CA ASN A 143 8.27 -8.76 -12.17
C ASN A 143 8.18 -8.47 -10.66
N LEU A 144 8.23 -9.50 -9.82
CA LEU A 144 8.22 -9.40 -8.35
C LEU A 144 9.32 -8.47 -7.82
N LYS A 145 10.52 -8.52 -8.42
CA LYS A 145 11.62 -7.61 -8.10
C LYS A 145 11.24 -6.14 -8.35
N SER A 146 10.72 -5.84 -9.54
CA SER A 146 10.31 -4.49 -9.93
C SER A 146 9.18 -3.95 -9.06
N VAL A 147 8.20 -4.79 -8.69
CA VAL A 147 7.12 -4.41 -7.77
C VAL A 147 7.68 -4.06 -6.39
N LYS A 148 8.60 -4.88 -5.86
CA LYS A 148 9.24 -4.64 -4.56
C LYS A 148 10.03 -3.34 -4.55
N GLU A 149 10.85 -3.10 -5.56
CA GLU A 149 11.65 -1.87 -5.69
C GLU A 149 10.75 -0.64 -5.81
N LEU A 150 9.70 -0.70 -6.65
CA LEU A 150 8.79 0.43 -6.83
C LEU A 150 8.04 0.79 -5.53
N ILE A 151 7.54 -0.21 -4.79
CA ILE A 151 6.85 0.02 -3.52
C ILE A 151 7.81 0.52 -2.44
N PHE A 152 9.08 0.12 -2.47
CA PHE A 152 10.07 0.57 -1.51
C PHE A 152 10.51 2.02 -1.75
N TYR A 153 10.68 2.43 -3.01
CA TYR A 153 11.23 3.74 -3.35
C TYR A 153 10.19 4.81 -3.70
N CYS A 154 9.09 4.45 -4.36
CA CYS A 154 8.18 5.43 -4.99
C CYS A 154 6.82 5.56 -4.29
N ASN A 155 6.62 4.94 -3.13
CA ASN A 155 5.29 4.81 -2.55
C ASN A 155 4.85 6.08 -1.82
N VAL A 156 3.76 6.69 -2.31
CA VAL A 156 3.03 7.77 -1.64
C VAL A 156 1.69 7.20 -1.21
N TYR A 157 1.49 7.01 0.09
CA TYR A 157 0.22 6.53 0.64
C TYR A 157 -0.86 7.59 0.44
N GLN A 158 -1.82 7.33 -0.45
CA GLN A 158 -3.07 8.10 -0.49
C GLN A 158 -4.10 7.36 0.35
N ILE A 159 -4.31 7.84 1.58
CA ILE A 159 -5.36 7.37 2.49
C ILE A 159 -6.70 7.87 1.92
N PRO A 160 -7.71 7.00 1.74
CA PRO A 160 -9.04 7.42 1.29
C PRO A 160 -9.74 8.35 2.28
#